data_AF-A0A5V3TW52-F1
#
_entry.id   AF-A0A5V3TW52-F1
#
_cell.length_a   1.000
_cell.length_b   1.000
_cell.length_c   1.000
_cell.angle_alpha   90.00
_cell.angle_beta   90.00
_cell.angle_gamma   90.00
#
_symmetry.space_group_name_H-M   'P 1'
#
loop_
_entity.id
_entity.type
_entity.pdbx_description
1 polymer ?
#
loop_
_entity_poly.entity_id
_entity_poly.type
_entity_poly.pdbx_seq_one_letter_code
_entity_poly.pdbx_strand_id
1 'polypeptide(L)'
;NSFIFDWAIRRVMTTTVNYFLLQSIPFPRIIKGGLPWHSLLEKSKEISSLDNIGYSYENSLRISYLRAEIDAEIAIAYGICLEDMEVIMSDFPLLDRGHPPLKGEKKSTITRDLILATLAKKIGFNSTIWQVRKDEAISNGAIAYISSQTIFKEDNLITKKVMCND
;
A
#
# COMPACT_ATOMS: atom_id res chain seq x y z
N ASN A 1 -3.67 -8.70 2.07
CA ASN A 1 -2.95 -7.71 2.90
C ASN A 1 -3.40 -6.35 2.40
N SER A 2 -4.25 -5.65 3.17
CA SER A 2 -4.93 -4.41 2.78
C SER A 2 -5.06 -3.51 3.99
N PHE A 3 -4.86 -2.20 3.79
CA PHE A 3 -4.97 -1.20 4.85
C PHE A 3 -6.36 -1.16 5.49
N ILE A 4 -7.42 -1.40 4.72
CA ILE A 4 -8.79 -1.40 5.22
C ILE A 4 -9.00 -2.55 6.21
N PHE A 5 -8.48 -3.73 5.87
CA PHE A 5 -8.55 -4.89 6.76
C PHE A 5 -7.71 -4.68 8.02
N ASP A 6 -6.49 -4.19 7.87
CA ASP A 6 -5.60 -3.87 8.98
C ASP A 6 -6.20 -2.81 9.92
N TRP A 7 -6.86 -1.80 9.35
CA TRP A 7 -7.54 -0.74 10.09
C TRP A 7 -8.75 -1.27 10.86
N ALA A 8 -9.58 -2.13 10.23
CA ALA A 8 -10.71 -2.76 10.90
C ALA A 8 -10.24 -3.64 12.08
N ILE A 9 -9.19 -4.43 11.86
CA ILE A 9 -8.55 -5.24 12.91
C ILE A 9 -8.09 -4.38 14.09
N ARG A 10 -7.40 -3.26 13.84
CA ARG A 10 -6.85 -2.39 14.92
C ARG A 10 -7.90 -1.81 15.86
N ARG A 11 -9.18 -1.83 15.49
CA ARG A 11 -10.28 -1.36 16.35
C ARG A 11 -10.84 -2.44 17.26
N VAL A 12 -10.60 -3.69 16.93
CA VAL A 12 -11.09 -4.85 17.69
C VAL A 12 -9.96 -5.48 18.49
N MET A 13 -8.70 -5.32 18.06
CA MET A 13 -7.53 -5.78 18.79
C MET A 13 -7.11 -4.79 19.88
N THR A 14 -6.95 -5.29 21.11
CA THR A 14 -6.33 -4.54 22.21
C THR A 14 -4.85 -4.91 22.34
N THR A 15 -4.55 -6.15 22.71
CA THR A 15 -3.17 -6.65 22.92
C THR A 15 -2.93 -8.04 22.33
N THR A 16 -3.97 -8.88 22.26
CA THR A 16 -3.92 -10.21 21.64
C THR A 16 -5.12 -10.43 20.74
N VAL A 17 -4.93 -11.26 19.71
CA VAL A 17 -6.00 -11.64 18.79
C VAL A 17 -6.54 -13.00 19.20
N ASN A 18 -7.79 -13.02 19.64
CA ASN A 18 -8.53 -14.27 19.77
C ASN A 18 -9.25 -14.56 18.43
N TYR A 19 -9.34 -15.83 18.04
CA TYR A 19 -10.10 -16.28 16.89
C TYR A 19 -11.56 -15.76 16.86
N PHE A 20 -12.21 -15.64 18.01
CA PHE A 20 -13.55 -15.03 18.09
C PHE A 20 -13.56 -13.55 17.68
N LEU A 21 -12.50 -12.79 17.99
CA LEU A 21 -12.37 -11.39 17.56
C LEU A 21 -12.06 -11.28 16.06
N LEU A 22 -11.43 -12.29 15.45
CA LEU A 22 -11.26 -12.31 13.99
C LEU A 22 -12.58 -12.60 13.27
N GLN A 23 -13.42 -13.47 13.85
CA GLN A 23 -14.73 -13.80 13.29
C GLN A 23 -15.74 -12.66 13.39
N SER A 24 -15.55 -11.71 14.31
CA SER A 24 -16.43 -10.54 14.44
C SER A 24 -16.13 -9.43 13.43
N ILE A 25 -15.02 -9.52 12.69
CA ILE A 25 -14.65 -8.50 11.70
C ILE A 25 -15.52 -8.71 10.47
N PRO A 26 -16.26 -7.69 10.02
CA PRO A 26 -17.03 -7.80 8.80
C PRO A 26 -16.07 -8.06 7.65
N PHE A 27 -16.27 -9.14 6.91
CA PHE A 27 -15.56 -9.38 5.65
C PHE A 27 -16.37 -8.79 4.49
N PRO A 28 -15.69 -8.25 3.47
CA PRO A 28 -16.39 -7.73 2.31
C PRO A 28 -17.03 -8.91 1.57
N ARG A 29 -18.20 -8.69 0.96
CA ARG A 29 -18.93 -9.75 0.26
C ARG A 29 -18.27 -10.06 -1.10
N ILE A 30 -17.18 -10.83 -1.06
CA ILE A 30 -16.49 -11.32 -2.25
C ILE A 30 -16.96 -12.75 -2.54
N ILE A 31 -17.68 -12.92 -3.64
CA ILE A 31 -18.18 -14.24 -4.07
C ILE A 31 -17.02 -15.04 -4.63
N LYS A 32 -16.77 -16.23 -4.08
CA LYS A 32 -15.77 -17.17 -4.60
C LYS A 32 -16.08 -17.52 -6.06
N GLY A 33 -15.08 -17.37 -6.93
CA GLY A 33 -15.23 -17.56 -8.38
C GLY A 33 -15.84 -16.36 -9.12
N GLY A 34 -16.22 -15.29 -8.42
CA GLY A 34 -16.64 -14.04 -9.06
C GLY A 34 -15.48 -13.23 -9.63
N LEU A 35 -15.78 -12.22 -10.44
CA LEU A 35 -14.76 -11.34 -11.03
C LEU A 35 -13.84 -10.67 -10.00
N PRO A 36 -14.35 -10.06 -8.90
CA PRO A 36 -13.48 -9.49 -7.87
C PRO A 36 -12.57 -10.54 -7.22
N TRP A 37 -13.06 -11.77 -7.05
CA TRP A 37 -12.27 -12.86 -6.49
C TRP A 37 -11.09 -13.24 -7.38
N HIS A 38 -11.33 -13.45 -8.67
CA HIS A 38 -10.27 -13.76 -9.63
C HIS A 38 -9.27 -12.62 -9.75
N SER A 39 -9.78 -11.39 -9.83
CA SER A 39 -8.96 -10.17 -9.90
C SER A 39 -7.99 -10.05 -8.72
N LEU A 40 -8.46 -10.29 -7.49
CA LEU A 40 -7.62 -10.27 -6.28
C LEU A 40 -6.65 -11.45 -6.24
N LEU A 41 -7.09 -12.64 -6.65
CA LEU A 41 -6.26 -13.84 -6.67
C LEU A 41 -5.06 -13.69 -7.60
N GLU A 42 -5.28 -13.21 -8.83
CA GLU A 42 -4.20 -13.05 -9.81
C GLU A 42 -3.18 -11.99 -9.37
N LYS A 43 -3.64 -10.85 -8.84
CA LYS A 43 -2.72 -9.84 -8.27
C LYS A 43 -1.91 -10.39 -7.11
N SER A 44 -2.54 -11.17 -6.22
CA SER A 44 -1.84 -11.79 -5.10
C SER A 44 -0.77 -12.78 -5.58
N LYS A 45 -1.06 -13.59 -6.60
CA LYS A 45 -0.08 -14.50 -7.19
C LYS A 45 1.08 -13.74 -7.84
N GLU A 46 0.77 -12.66 -8.57
CA GLU A 46 1.78 -11.83 -9.22
C GLU A 46 2.72 -11.21 -8.19
N ILE A 47 2.20 -10.62 -7.11
CA ILE A 47 3.02 -10.11 -6.00
C ILE A 47 3.94 -11.21 -5.45
N SER A 48 3.40 -12.39 -5.15
CA SER A 48 4.22 -13.51 -4.64
C SER A 48 5.29 -13.95 -5.62
N SER A 49 5.02 -13.94 -6.93
CA SER A 49 6.03 -14.27 -7.94
C SER A 49 7.17 -13.23 -8.00
N LEU A 50 6.82 -11.94 -7.94
CA LEU A 50 7.79 -10.84 -7.97
C LEU A 50 8.64 -10.79 -6.69
N ASP A 51 8.03 -11.02 -5.53
CA ASP A 51 8.74 -11.10 -4.24
C ASP A 51 9.78 -12.25 -4.24
N ASN A 52 9.48 -13.38 -4.89
CA ASN A 52 10.38 -14.54 -4.96
C ASN A 52 11.58 -14.34 -5.88
N ILE A 53 11.49 -13.48 -6.89
CA ILE A 53 12.60 -13.18 -7.82
C ILE A 53 13.68 -12.33 -7.13
N GLY A 54 13.30 -11.60 -6.08
CA GLY A 54 14.19 -10.73 -5.32
C GLY A 54 13.97 -9.25 -5.61
N TYR A 55 14.77 -8.43 -4.96
CA TYR A 55 14.58 -6.99 -4.96
C TYR A 55 15.10 -6.34 -6.25
N SER A 56 14.21 -5.63 -6.94
CA SER A 56 14.54 -4.65 -7.98
C SER A 56 13.61 -3.45 -7.85
N TYR A 57 14.04 -2.29 -8.36
CA TYR A 57 13.22 -1.09 -8.40
C TYR A 57 11.92 -1.33 -9.19
N GLU A 58 12.02 -1.96 -10.36
CA GLU A 58 10.88 -2.25 -11.23
C GLU A 58 9.88 -3.21 -10.56
N ASN A 59 10.37 -4.28 -9.93
CA ASN A 59 9.53 -5.22 -9.18
C ASN A 59 8.83 -4.52 -8.02
N SER A 60 9.57 -3.71 -7.25
CA SER A 60 9.01 -2.96 -6.11
C SER A 60 7.92 -1.99 -6.56
N LEU A 61 8.15 -1.29 -7.67
CA LEU A 61 7.19 -0.38 -8.24
C LEU A 61 5.95 -1.15 -8.73
N ARG A 62 6.10 -2.27 -9.42
CA ARG A 62 4.99 -3.13 -9.87
C ARG A 62 4.17 -3.66 -8.69
N ILE A 63 4.83 -4.17 -7.65
CA ILE A 63 4.20 -4.62 -6.41
C ILE A 63 3.40 -3.49 -5.76
N SER A 64 3.93 -2.26 -5.76
CA SER A 64 3.24 -1.11 -5.17
C SER A 64 1.90 -0.81 -5.87
N TYR A 65 1.88 -0.87 -7.21
CA TYR A 65 0.65 -0.71 -7.98
C TYR A 65 -0.35 -1.84 -7.73
N LEU A 66 0.12 -3.10 -7.74
CA LEU A 66 -0.73 -4.26 -7.48
C LEU A 66 -1.38 -4.19 -6.09
N ARG A 67 -0.63 -3.75 -5.08
CA ARG A 67 -1.16 -3.54 -3.71
C ARG A 67 -2.20 -2.42 -3.68
N ALA A 68 -1.96 -1.30 -4.35
CA ALA A 68 -2.94 -0.21 -4.44
C ALA A 68 -4.23 -0.65 -5.14
N GLU A 69 -4.14 -1.48 -6.18
CA GLU A 69 -5.32 -2.04 -6.83
C GLU A 69 -6.09 -3.00 -5.93
N ILE A 70 -5.39 -3.82 -5.13
CA ILE A 70 -6.01 -4.69 -4.11
C ILE A 70 -6.75 -3.83 -3.07
N ASP A 71 -6.11 -2.78 -2.53
CA ASP A 71 -6.74 -1.88 -1.57
C ASP A 71 -7.98 -1.20 -2.14
N ALA A 72 -7.92 -0.72 -3.39
CA ALA A 72 -9.06 -0.10 -4.06
C ALA A 72 -10.21 -1.09 -4.31
N GLU A 73 -9.91 -2.33 -4.73
CA GLU A 73 -10.94 -3.38 -4.91
C GLU A 73 -11.60 -3.77 -3.59
N ILE A 74 -10.82 -3.84 -2.51
CA ILE A 74 -11.33 -4.10 -1.18
C ILE A 74 -12.18 -2.92 -0.68
N ALA A 75 -11.77 -1.67 -0.91
CA ALA A 75 -12.55 -0.49 -0.56
C ALA A 75 -13.93 -0.54 -1.22
N ILE A 76 -13.98 -0.80 -2.53
CA ILE A 76 -15.23 -0.95 -3.29
C ILE A 76 -16.08 -2.08 -2.71
N ALA A 77 -15.48 -3.23 -2.38
CA ALA A 77 -16.20 -4.38 -1.83
C ALA A 77 -16.77 -4.14 -0.42
N TYR A 78 -16.17 -3.23 0.35
CA TYR A 78 -16.70 -2.74 1.63
C TYR A 78 -17.68 -1.58 1.49
N GLY A 79 -17.78 -0.94 0.32
CA GLY A 79 -18.57 0.28 0.12
C GLY A 79 -17.91 1.54 0.70
N ILE A 80 -16.58 1.54 0.83
CA ILE A 80 -15.79 2.67 1.35
C ILE A 80 -15.61 3.70 0.23
N CYS A 81 -16.00 4.95 0.49
CA CYS A 81 -15.81 6.06 -0.44
C CYS A 81 -14.40 6.68 -0.31
N LEU A 82 -14.09 7.70 -1.13
CA LEU A 82 -12.79 8.35 -1.11
C LEU A 82 -12.52 9.05 0.22
N GLU A 83 -13.52 9.73 0.76
CA GLU A 83 -13.45 10.47 2.02
C GLU A 83 -13.17 9.52 3.19
N ASP A 84 -13.87 8.38 3.24
CA ASP A 84 -13.61 7.34 4.23
C ASP A 84 -12.20 6.76 4.07
N MET A 85 -11.74 6.57 2.83
CA MET A 85 -10.39 6.08 2.58
C MET A 85 -9.31 7.07 3.04
N GLU A 86 -9.53 8.38 2.90
CA GLU A 86 -8.64 9.40 3.46
C GLU A 86 -8.53 9.30 4.98
N VAL A 87 -9.67 9.12 5.66
CA VAL A 87 -9.72 8.94 7.12
C VAL A 87 -8.96 7.67 7.52
N ILE A 88 -9.24 6.54 6.86
CA ILE A 88 -8.53 5.27 7.11
C ILE A 88 -7.02 5.46 6.99
N MET A 89 -6.55 6.09 5.91
CA MET A 89 -5.11 6.29 5.69
C MET A 89 -4.48 7.26 6.69
N SER A 90 -5.26 8.18 7.27
CA SER A 90 -4.78 9.11 8.30
C SER A 90 -4.39 8.42 9.61
N ASP A 91 -4.97 7.25 9.90
CA ASP A 91 -4.68 6.43 11.10
C ASP A 91 -3.34 5.66 11.00
N PHE A 92 -2.61 5.78 9.88
CA PHE A 92 -1.29 5.19 9.68
C PHE A 92 -0.18 6.27 9.63
N PRO A 93 0.11 6.98 10.75
CA PRO A 93 1.00 8.14 10.73
C PRO A 93 2.47 7.82 10.43
N LEU A 94 2.88 6.57 10.63
CA LEU A 94 4.24 6.07 10.38
C LEU A 94 4.42 5.49 8.96
N LEU A 95 3.38 5.52 8.14
CA LEU A 95 3.46 5.09 6.75
C LEU A 95 4.47 5.95 5.98
N ASP A 96 5.13 5.34 5.00
CA ASP A 96 6.12 5.96 4.12
C ASP A 96 7.31 6.63 4.84
N ARG A 97 7.53 6.31 6.12
CA ARG A 97 8.70 6.80 6.86
C ARG A 97 9.99 6.34 6.16
N GLY A 98 10.89 7.28 5.91
CA GLY A 98 12.15 7.02 5.19
C GLY A 98 12.10 7.38 3.71
N HIS A 99 10.91 7.64 3.14
CA HIS A 99 10.79 8.19 1.80
C HIS A 99 10.85 9.73 1.80
N PRO A 100 11.31 10.34 0.69
CA PRO A 100 11.34 11.79 0.58
C PRO A 100 9.92 12.38 0.60
N PRO A 101 9.67 13.46 1.38
CA PRO A 101 8.42 14.20 1.31
C PRO A 101 8.37 15.07 0.03
N LEU A 102 7.15 15.42 -0.40
CA LEU A 102 6.98 16.46 -1.42
C LEU A 102 7.40 17.84 -0.90
N LYS A 103 7.64 18.78 -1.81
CA LYS A 103 8.12 20.13 -1.44
C LYS A 103 7.15 20.83 -0.49
N GLY A 104 7.64 21.22 0.68
CA GLY A 104 6.85 21.92 1.71
C GLY A 104 6.09 21.00 2.66
N GLU A 105 6.15 19.68 2.46
CA GLU A 105 5.52 18.69 3.33
C GLU A 105 6.50 18.13 4.37
N LYS A 106 5.97 17.73 5.52
CA LYS A 106 6.80 17.19 6.62
C LYS A 106 7.08 15.70 6.49
N LYS A 107 6.27 14.96 5.72
CA LYS A 107 6.34 13.51 5.58
C LYS A 107 5.88 13.09 4.19
N SER A 108 6.36 11.95 3.72
CA SER A 108 5.90 11.36 2.47
C SER A 108 4.47 10.83 2.63
N THR A 109 3.70 10.91 1.55
CA THR A 109 2.32 10.39 1.45
C THR A 109 2.13 9.49 0.22
N ILE A 110 3.24 8.98 -0.35
CA ILE A 110 3.25 8.26 -1.63
C ILE A 110 2.25 7.09 -1.64
N THR A 111 2.15 6.30 -0.56
CA THR A 111 1.21 5.18 -0.49
C THR A 111 -0.23 5.65 -0.44
N ARG A 112 -0.52 6.67 0.37
CA ARG A 112 -1.87 7.27 0.45
C ARG A 112 -2.30 7.82 -0.91
N ASP A 113 -1.43 8.60 -1.55
CA ASP A 113 -1.73 9.25 -2.82
C ASP A 113 -1.89 8.21 -3.93
N LEU A 114 -1.09 7.13 -3.92
CA LEU A 114 -1.25 6.03 -4.87
C LEU A 114 -2.60 5.31 -4.69
N ILE A 115 -3.02 5.03 -3.46
CA ILE A 115 -4.30 4.36 -3.19
C ILE A 115 -5.48 5.24 -3.60
N LEU A 116 -5.48 6.51 -3.21
CA LEU A 116 -6.57 7.45 -3.54
C LEU A 116 -6.67 7.67 -5.05
N ALA A 117 -5.54 7.83 -5.74
CA ALA A 117 -5.50 7.90 -7.20
C ALA A 117 -6.11 6.64 -7.84
N THR A 118 -5.77 5.46 -7.33
CA THR A 118 -6.23 4.17 -7.86
C THR A 118 -7.71 3.95 -7.60
N LEU A 119 -8.17 4.25 -6.39
CA LEU A 119 -9.59 4.15 -6.01
C LEU A 119 -10.41 5.11 -6.85
N ALA A 120 -10.08 6.41 -6.86
CA ALA A 120 -10.80 7.43 -7.61
C ALA A 120 -10.93 7.05 -9.09
N LYS A 121 -9.86 6.55 -9.71
CA LYS A 121 -9.89 6.04 -11.09
C LYS A 121 -10.86 4.87 -11.26
N LYS A 122 -10.89 3.89 -10.35
CA LYS A 122 -11.78 2.72 -10.44
C LYS A 122 -13.26 3.09 -10.26
N ILE A 123 -13.57 4.07 -9.42
CA ILE A 123 -14.96 4.51 -9.18
C ILE A 123 -15.41 5.64 -10.11
N GLY A 124 -14.59 6.06 -11.07
CA GLY A 124 -14.93 7.06 -12.09
C GLY A 124 -14.87 8.52 -11.63
N PHE A 125 -14.14 8.80 -10.55
CA PHE A 125 -13.93 10.15 -10.02
C PHE A 125 -12.60 10.77 -10.51
N ASN A 126 -12.51 12.09 -10.38
CA ASN A 126 -11.28 12.82 -10.71
C ASN A 126 -10.14 12.38 -9.77
N SER A 127 -9.07 11.86 -10.36
CA SER A 127 -7.89 11.34 -9.65
C SER A 127 -6.64 12.21 -9.83
N THR A 128 -6.74 13.34 -10.55
CA THR A 128 -5.59 14.14 -11.00
C THR A 128 -4.71 14.64 -9.86
N ILE A 129 -5.31 15.10 -8.75
CA ILE A 129 -4.55 15.64 -7.61
C ILE A 129 -3.63 14.55 -7.02
N TRP A 130 -4.19 13.37 -6.74
CA TRP A 130 -3.40 12.29 -6.16
C TRP A 130 -2.44 11.66 -7.17
N GLN A 131 -2.79 11.61 -8.46
CA GLN A 131 -1.90 11.15 -9.52
C GLN A 131 -0.65 12.02 -9.63
N VAL A 132 -0.82 13.34 -9.74
CA VAL A 132 0.30 14.29 -9.84
C VAL A 132 1.23 14.16 -8.64
N ARG A 133 0.68 14.12 -7.42
CA ARG A 133 1.47 13.96 -6.19
C ARG A 133 2.25 12.65 -6.17
N LYS A 134 1.60 11.55 -6.53
CA LYS A 134 2.22 10.23 -6.59
C LYS A 134 3.30 10.17 -7.69
N ASP A 135 3.10 10.79 -8.84
CA ASP A 135 4.08 10.86 -9.91
C ASP A 135 5.31 11.71 -9.51
N GLU A 136 5.08 12.85 -8.85
CA GLU A 136 6.16 13.68 -8.30
C GLU A 136 6.97 12.92 -7.25
N ALA A 137 6.31 12.22 -6.32
CA ALA A 137 6.98 11.44 -5.29
C ALA A 137 7.82 10.28 -5.88
N ILE A 138 7.29 9.56 -6.89
CA ILE A 138 8.07 8.53 -7.61
C ILE A 138 9.27 9.15 -8.32
N SER A 139 9.10 10.31 -8.97
CA SER A 139 10.19 11.02 -9.64
C SER A 139 11.30 11.43 -8.67
N ASN A 140 10.95 11.67 -7.39
CA ASN A 140 11.89 11.91 -6.31
C ASN A 140 12.48 10.62 -5.69
N GLY A 141 12.17 9.45 -6.24
CA GLY A 141 12.68 8.15 -5.80
C GLY A 141 11.85 7.45 -4.73
N ALA A 142 10.69 7.98 -4.34
CA ALA A 142 9.80 7.31 -3.37
C ALA A 142 9.08 6.12 -4.00
N ILE A 143 8.86 5.06 -3.22
CA ILE A 143 8.09 3.88 -3.64
C ILE A 143 7.07 3.54 -2.56
N ALA A 144 5.79 3.48 -2.93
CA ALA A 144 4.70 3.11 -2.02
C ALA A 144 4.89 1.68 -1.47
N TYR A 145 4.31 1.43 -0.29
CA TYR A 145 4.32 0.14 0.42
C TYR A 145 5.69 -0.39 0.84
N ILE A 146 6.77 0.37 0.68
CA ILE A 146 8.10 -0.03 1.17
C ILE A 146 8.28 0.38 2.63
N SER A 147 8.66 -0.58 3.47
CA SER A 147 8.97 -0.34 4.88
C SER A 147 10.29 0.42 5.05
N SER A 148 10.36 1.29 6.07
CA SER A 148 11.59 2.01 6.41
C SER A 148 12.79 1.08 6.65
N GLN A 149 12.55 -0.11 7.21
CA GLN A 149 13.60 -1.10 7.49
C GLN A 149 14.25 -1.63 6.21
N THR A 150 13.48 -1.76 5.14
CA THR A 150 13.96 -2.19 3.83
C THR A 150 14.88 -1.12 3.24
N ILE A 151 14.47 0.16 3.32
CA ILE A 151 15.25 1.31 2.86
C ILE A 151 16.59 1.39 3.60
N PHE A 152 16.56 1.35 4.95
CA PHE A 152 17.78 1.42 5.75
C PHE A 152 18.71 0.22 5.55
N LYS A 153 18.19 -0.98 5.23
CA LYS A 153 19.05 -2.12 4.87
C LYS A 153 19.79 -1.89 3.57
N GLU A 154 19.15 -1.22 2.62
CA GLU A 154 19.74 -0.91 1.31
C GLU A 154 20.86 0.12 1.44
N ASP A 155 20.62 1.22 2.15
CA ASP A 155 21.65 2.23 2.45
C ASP A 155 22.88 1.60 3.12
N ASN A 156 22.65 0.66 4.05
CA ASN A 156 23.70 -0.08 4.74
C ASN A 156 24.47 -1.07 3.84
N LEU A 157 23.79 -1.68 2.86
CA LEU A 157 24.42 -2.57 1.87
C LEU A 157 25.27 -1.76 0.87
N ILE A 158 24.80 -0.58 0.46
CA ILE A 158 25.53 0.35 -0.42
C ILE A 158 26.76 0.88 0.31
N THR A 159 26.63 1.37 1.55
CA THR A 159 27.79 1.86 2.34
C THR A 159 28.84 0.79 2.59
N LYS A 160 28.44 -0.46 2.90
CA LYS A 160 29.41 -1.57 3.03
C LYS A 160 30.12 -1.89 1.73
N LYS A 161 29.44 -1.83 0.59
CA LYS A 161 30.06 -2.09 -0.72
C LYS A 161 31.05 -1.00 -1.13
N VAL A 162 30.80 0.26 -0.75
CA VAL A 162 31.74 1.37 -0.95
C VAL A 162 32.98 1.18 -0.07
N MET A 163 32.80 0.83 1.21
CA MET A 163 33.93 0.63 2.15
C MET A 163 34.82 -0.59 1.87
N CYS A 164 34.34 -1.59 1.12
CA CYS A 164 35.14 -2.77 0.75
C CYS A 164 35.83 -2.65 -0.61
N ASN A 165 35.66 -1.53 -1.31
CA ASN A 165 36.29 -1.25 -2.61
C ASN A 165 37.47 -0.25 -2.51
N ASP A 166 37.89 0.10 -1.28
CA ASP A 166 39.11 0.82 -0.95
C ASP A 166 40.14 -0.13 -0.31
#